data_AF-A0A4Q3VNW3-F1
#
_entry.id   AF-A0A4Q3VNW3-F1
#
_cell.length_a   1.000
_cell.length_b   1.000
_cell.length_c   1.000
_cell.angle_alpha   90.00
_cell.angle_beta   90.00
_cell.angle_gamma   90.00
#
_symmetry.space_group_name_H-M   'P 1'
#
loop_
_entity.id
_entity.type
_entity.pdbx_description
1 polymer ?
#
loop_
_entity_poly.entity_id
_entity_poly.type
_entity_poly.pdbx_seq_one_letter_code
_entity_poly.pdbx_strand_id
1 'polypeptide(L)'
;MEDNMLLNGFMKTDAALGFHSETENLGEITEKLDDILLYLRNELQGKQKIIDNQAAEILRMRGVIEEKTDIVQSMKQKVADIEQKAESNRQLINKLLGDISHYQKDIEWYKRTYEKRSLWGVMKEKLAKVNLPPEKPE
;
A
#
# COMPACT_ATOMS: atom_id res chain seq x y z
N MET A 1 -78.49 8.27 -80.44
CA MET A 1 -77.13 8.82 -80.60
C MET A 1 -76.85 9.67 -79.36
N GLU A 2 -76.73 9.18 -78.13
CA GLU A 2 -76.10 7.95 -77.60
C GLU A 2 -74.77 7.66 -78.29
N ASP A 3 -73.76 8.47 -77.98
CA ASP A 3 -72.38 8.02 -77.77
C ASP A 3 -71.52 9.20 -77.31
N ASN A 4 -71.28 9.35 -76.00
CA ASN A 4 -70.15 10.08 -75.38
C ASN A 4 -70.30 10.26 -73.85
N MET A 5 -70.47 9.16 -73.09
CA MET A 5 -70.42 9.23 -71.62
C MET A 5 -69.68 8.06 -70.95
N LEU A 6 -68.67 7.46 -71.61
CA LEU A 6 -67.90 6.36 -71.01
C LEU A 6 -66.39 6.48 -71.24
N LEU A 7 -65.79 7.66 -71.06
CA LEU A 7 -64.32 7.78 -71.18
C LEU A 7 -63.65 8.74 -70.19
N ASN A 8 -64.17 8.90 -68.98
CA ASN A 8 -63.47 9.66 -67.92
C ASN A 8 -63.43 8.96 -66.54
N GLY A 9 -63.84 7.68 -66.46
CA GLY A 9 -63.98 6.95 -65.19
C GLY A 9 -62.82 6.01 -64.82
N PHE A 10 -61.87 5.75 -65.72
CA PHE A 10 -60.96 4.59 -65.57
C PHE A 10 -59.46 4.92 -65.38
N MET A 11 -59.07 6.19 -65.23
CA MET A 11 -57.66 6.57 -65.05
C MET A 11 -57.31 7.22 -63.70
N LYS A 12 -58.22 7.22 -62.71
CA LYS A 12 -57.97 7.86 -61.40
C LYS A 12 -57.61 6.91 -60.25
N THR A 13 -57.56 5.61 -60.45
CA THR A 13 -57.46 4.63 -59.36
C THR A 13 -56.04 4.11 -59.12
N ASP A 14 -55.26 3.83 -60.17
CA ASP A 14 -53.98 3.12 -59.98
C ASP A 14 -52.85 4.02 -59.47
N ALA A 15 -52.81 5.28 -59.89
CA ALA A 15 -51.81 6.26 -59.41
C ALA A 15 -52.07 6.68 -57.95
N ALA A 16 -53.35 6.77 -57.54
CA ALA A 16 -53.73 7.15 -56.18
C ALA A 16 -53.53 6.01 -55.17
N LEU A 17 -53.79 4.76 -55.59
CA LEU A 17 -53.52 3.55 -54.78
C LEU A 17 -52.03 3.29 -54.60
N GLY A 18 -51.22 3.47 -55.66
CA GLY A 18 -49.76 3.38 -55.58
C GLY A 18 -49.14 4.46 -54.69
N PHE A 19 -49.60 5.70 -54.80
CA PHE A 19 -49.12 6.81 -53.96
C PHE A 19 -49.48 6.60 -52.49
N HIS A 20 -50.68 6.11 -52.17
CA HIS A 20 -51.04 5.81 -50.78
C HIS A 20 -50.20 4.67 -50.17
N SER A 21 -50.00 3.57 -50.90
CA SER A 21 -49.17 2.45 -50.42
C SER A 21 -47.70 2.85 -50.22
N GLU A 22 -47.16 3.72 -51.07
CA GLU A 22 -45.79 4.22 -50.93
C GLU A 22 -45.66 5.18 -49.73
N THR A 23 -46.67 6.04 -49.49
CA THR A 23 -46.69 6.91 -48.30
C THR A 23 -46.85 6.15 -46.99
N GLU A 24 -47.60 5.05 -46.98
CA GLU A 24 -47.77 4.19 -45.80
C GLU A 24 -46.48 3.44 -45.48
N ASN A 25 -45.81 2.87 -46.49
CA ASN A 25 -44.48 2.26 -46.34
C ASN A 25 -43.42 3.27 -45.85
N LEU A 26 -43.43 4.49 -46.38
CA LEU A 26 -42.55 5.57 -45.91
C LEU A 26 -42.83 5.94 -44.45
N GLY A 27 -44.10 5.94 -44.05
CA GLY A 27 -44.52 6.14 -42.65
C GLY A 27 -43.95 5.08 -41.71
N GLU A 28 -44.11 3.80 -42.06
CA GLU A 28 -43.57 2.68 -41.26
C GLU A 28 -42.04 2.71 -41.16
N ILE A 29 -41.34 3.07 -42.24
CA ILE A 29 -39.88 3.21 -42.22
C ILE A 29 -39.48 4.34 -41.28
N THR A 30 -40.20 5.46 -41.29
CA THR A 30 -39.93 6.61 -40.44
C THR A 30 -40.11 6.26 -38.96
N GLU A 31 -41.19 5.56 -38.62
CA GLU A 31 -41.45 5.09 -37.24
C GLU A 31 -40.33 4.14 -36.75
N LYS A 32 -39.94 3.16 -37.57
CA LYS A 32 -38.83 2.25 -37.24
C LYS A 32 -37.50 2.97 -37.06
N LEU A 33 -37.23 4.01 -37.85
CA LEU A 33 -36.02 4.82 -37.68
C LEU A 33 -36.06 5.61 -36.38
N ASP A 34 -37.21 6.15 -36.00
CA ASP A 34 -37.37 6.85 -34.71
C ASP A 34 -37.16 5.91 -33.51
N ASP A 35 -37.70 4.69 -33.58
CA ASP A 35 -37.48 3.65 -32.57
C ASP A 35 -36.00 3.29 -32.43
N ILE A 36 -35.30 3.11 -33.55
CA ILE A 36 -33.86 2.83 -33.57
C ILE A 36 -33.09 4.02 -32.95
N LEU A 37 -33.44 5.25 -33.31
CA LEU A 37 -32.79 6.44 -32.75
C LEU A 37 -33.01 6.55 -31.24
N LEU A 38 -34.22 6.25 -30.76
CA LEU A 38 -34.53 6.23 -29.33
C LEU A 38 -33.72 5.15 -28.59
N TYR A 39 -33.69 3.94 -29.13
CA TYR A 39 -32.89 2.84 -28.59
C TYR A 39 -31.41 3.21 -28.49
N LEU A 40 -30.83 3.73 -29.58
CA LEU A 40 -29.42 4.12 -29.63
C LEU A 40 -29.09 5.24 -28.62
N ARG A 41 -29.98 6.23 -28.49
CA ARG A 41 -29.81 7.29 -27.47
C ARG A 41 -29.80 6.72 -26.06
N ASN A 42 -30.74 5.84 -25.75
CA ASN A 42 -30.81 5.20 -24.43
C ASN A 42 -29.58 4.34 -24.15
N GLU A 43 -29.12 3.58 -25.16
CA GLU A 43 -27.93 2.76 -25.03
C GLU A 43 -26.68 3.62 -24.80
N LEU A 44 -26.50 4.70 -25.57
CA LEU A 44 -25.38 5.64 -25.39
C LEU A 44 -25.40 6.29 -24.00
N GLN A 45 -26.56 6.75 -23.53
CA GLN A 45 -26.69 7.32 -22.19
C GLN A 45 -26.36 6.29 -21.11
N GLY A 46 -26.80 5.04 -21.27
CA GLY A 46 -26.47 3.94 -20.38
C GLY A 46 -24.96 3.66 -20.33
N LYS A 47 -24.31 3.59 -21.48
CA LYS A 47 -22.84 3.41 -21.57
C LYS A 47 -22.09 4.59 -20.94
N GLN A 48 -22.52 5.83 -21.21
CA GLN A 48 -21.89 7.01 -20.62
C GLN A 48 -21.93 6.98 -19.09
N LYS A 49 -23.08 6.63 -18.51
CA LYS A 49 -23.22 6.49 -17.05
C LYS A 49 -22.28 5.43 -16.46
N ILE A 50 -22.08 4.32 -17.17
CA ILE A 50 -21.12 3.29 -16.74
C ILE A 50 -19.69 3.83 -16.77
N ILE A 51 -19.32 4.53 -17.86
CA ILE A 51 -18.00 5.16 -18.00
C ILE A 51 -17.75 6.16 -16.85
N ASP A 52 -18.73 7.01 -16.56
CA ASP A 52 -18.61 8.01 -15.49
C ASP A 52 -18.42 7.36 -14.12
N ASN A 53 -19.19 6.29 -13.83
CA ASN A 53 -19.05 5.53 -12.60
C ASN A 53 -17.68 4.84 -12.50
N GLN A 54 -17.19 4.26 -13.60
CA GLN A 54 -15.87 3.64 -13.65
C GLN A 54 -14.76 4.69 -13.47
N ALA A 55 -14.88 5.86 -14.08
CA ALA A 55 -13.93 6.95 -13.92
C ALA A 55 -13.87 7.43 -12.45
N ALA A 56 -15.02 7.57 -11.81
CA ALA A 56 -15.09 7.92 -10.39
C ALA A 56 -14.43 6.86 -9.49
N GLU A 57 -14.68 5.57 -9.76
CA GLU A 57 -14.05 4.49 -8.99
C GLU A 57 -12.54 4.41 -9.20
N ILE A 58 -12.04 4.65 -10.42
CA ILE A 58 -10.61 4.74 -10.71
C ILE A 58 -9.96 5.88 -9.91
N LEU A 59 -10.60 7.05 -9.84
CA LEU A 59 -10.10 8.17 -9.05
C LEU A 59 -10.06 7.82 -7.56
N ARG A 60 -11.11 7.18 -7.03
CA ARG A 60 -11.16 6.72 -5.64
C ARG A 60 -10.06 5.72 -5.34
N MET A 61 -9.86 4.72 -6.21
CA MET A 61 -8.81 3.72 -6.08
C MET A 61 -7.42 4.36 -6.11
N ARG A 62 -7.17 5.34 -7.00
CA ARG A 62 -5.90 6.09 -7.03
C ARG A 62 -5.63 6.78 -5.70
N GLY A 63 -6.62 7.46 -5.12
CA GLY A 63 -6.47 8.09 -3.80
C GLY A 63 -6.10 7.09 -2.70
N VAL A 64 -6.74 5.92 -2.66
CA VAL A 64 -6.40 4.86 -1.69
C VAL A 64 -4.99 4.32 -1.91
N ILE A 65 -4.55 4.18 -3.17
CA ILE A 65 -3.20 3.72 -3.50
C ILE A 65 -2.15 4.75 -3.05
N GLU A 66 -2.38 6.03 -3.30
CA GLU A 66 -1.50 7.11 -2.85
C GLU A 66 -1.37 7.12 -1.32
N GLU A 67 -2.49 7.11 -0.59
CA GLU A 67 -2.51 7.07 0.88
C GLU A 67 -1.73 5.86 1.42
N LYS A 68 -1.97 4.67 0.87
CA LYS A 68 -1.23 3.46 1.28
C LYS A 68 0.24 3.54 0.94
N THR A 69 0.59 4.14 -0.19
CA THR A 69 1.99 4.33 -0.60
C THR A 69 2.73 5.21 0.40
N ASP A 70 2.10 6.31 0.84
CA ASP A 70 2.66 7.23 1.83
C ASP A 70 2.85 6.54 3.20
N ILE A 71 1.87 5.75 3.64
CA ILE A 71 1.97 4.96 4.87
C ILE A 71 3.15 3.98 4.79
N VAL A 72 3.29 3.25 3.67
CA VAL A 72 4.39 2.30 3.48
C VAL A 72 5.74 3.00 3.50
N GLN A 73 5.87 4.17 2.87
CA GLN A 73 7.10 4.96 2.90
C GLN A 73 7.44 5.42 4.32
N SER A 74 6.45 5.96 5.05
CA SER A 74 6.60 6.39 6.45
C SER A 74 7.01 5.21 7.36
N MET A 75 6.43 4.04 7.18
CA MET A 75 6.81 2.82 7.92
C MET A 75 8.23 2.37 7.60
N LYS A 76 8.64 2.37 6.33
CA LYS A 76 10.02 2.04 5.93
C LYS A 76 11.03 2.95 6.61
N GLN A 77 10.76 4.26 6.66
CA GLN A 77 11.63 5.20 7.35
C GLN A 77 11.74 4.89 8.85
N LYS A 78 10.62 4.62 9.52
CA LYS A 78 10.62 4.25 10.95
C LYS A 78 11.42 2.98 11.23
N VAL A 79 11.32 1.98 10.35
CA VAL A 79 12.11 0.75 10.47
C VAL A 79 13.60 1.06 10.34
N ALA A 80 14.00 1.84 9.33
CA ALA A 80 15.39 2.24 9.14
C ALA A 80 15.94 3.01 10.37
N ASP A 81 15.16 3.93 10.94
CA ASP A 81 15.55 4.68 12.14
C ASP A 81 15.73 3.75 13.37
N ILE A 82 14.86 2.75 13.51
CA ILE A 82 14.94 1.75 14.59
C ILE A 82 16.18 0.87 14.40
N GLU A 83 16.46 0.40 13.19
CA GLU A 83 17.64 -0.39 12.86
C GLU A 83 18.93 0.38 13.18
N GLN A 84 18.99 1.65 12.79
CA GLN A 84 20.13 2.53 13.09
C GLN A 84 20.33 2.70 14.61
N LYS A 85 19.25 2.92 15.36
CA LYS A 85 19.31 3.03 16.83
C LYS A 85 19.74 1.73 17.49
N ALA A 86 19.25 0.60 17.00
CA ALA A 86 19.63 -0.72 17.50
C ALA A 86 21.13 -0.97 17.32
N GLU A 87 21.67 -0.64 16.15
CA GLU A 87 23.12 -0.78 15.88
C GLU A 87 23.95 0.17 16.76
N SER A 88 23.54 1.43 16.90
CA SER A 88 24.19 2.38 17.80
C SER A 88 24.19 1.89 19.26
N ASN A 89 23.07 1.35 19.73
CA ASN A 89 22.95 0.79 21.08
C ASN A 89 23.85 -0.44 21.26
N ARG A 90 23.93 -1.31 20.26
CA ARG A 90 24.83 -2.47 20.27
C ARG A 90 26.29 -2.05 20.41
N GLN A 91 26.72 -1.04 19.67
CA GLN A 91 28.08 -0.50 19.76
C GLN A 91 28.35 0.10 21.14
N LEU A 92 27.41 0.86 21.68
CA LEU A 92 27.52 1.43 23.03
C LEU A 92 27.64 0.34 24.10
N ILE A 93 26.79 -0.69 24.04
CA ILE A 93 26.85 -1.84 24.96
C ILE A 93 28.23 -2.51 24.89
N ASN A 94 28.74 -2.77 23.69
CA ASN A 94 30.06 -3.38 23.52
C ASN A 94 31.18 -2.53 24.14
N LYS A 95 31.12 -1.20 23.96
CA LYS A 95 32.08 -0.29 24.59
C LYS A 95 32.00 -0.35 26.11
N LEU A 96 30.79 -0.26 26.67
CA LEU A 96 30.58 -0.30 28.12
C LEU A 96 31.02 -1.64 28.74
N LEU A 97 30.79 -2.77 28.06
CA LEU A 97 31.30 -4.07 28.49
C LEU A 97 32.83 -4.11 28.51
N GLY A 98 33.47 -3.49 27.51
CA GLY A 98 34.92 -3.30 27.49
C GLY A 98 35.41 -2.48 28.68
N ASP A 99 34.79 -1.34 28.93
CA ASP A 99 35.12 -0.43 30.04
C ASP A 99 34.96 -1.15 31.40
N ILE A 100 33.86 -1.89 31.60
CA ILE A 100 33.64 -2.72 32.79
C ILE A 100 34.76 -3.75 32.97
N SER A 101 35.16 -4.44 31.90
CA SER A 101 36.25 -5.43 31.97
C SER A 101 37.58 -4.78 32.36
N HIS A 102 37.86 -3.58 31.84
CA HIS A 102 39.04 -2.80 32.23
C HIS A 102 38.99 -2.42 33.70
N TYR A 103 37.88 -1.85 34.19
CA TYR A 103 37.74 -1.49 35.59
C TYR A 103 37.83 -2.70 36.54
N GLN A 104 37.33 -3.87 36.14
CA GLN A 104 37.51 -5.10 36.92
C GLN A 104 38.99 -5.46 37.07
N LYS A 105 39.76 -5.41 35.98
CA LYS A 105 41.22 -5.67 36.01
C LYS A 105 41.96 -4.65 36.86
N ASP A 106 41.58 -3.38 36.78
CA ASP A 106 42.17 -2.32 37.58
C ASP A 106 41.89 -2.57 39.07
N ILE A 107 40.65 -2.87 39.44
CA ILE A 107 40.27 -3.23 40.82
C ILE A 107 41.10 -4.43 41.31
N GLU A 108 41.24 -5.48 40.51
CA GLU A 108 42.07 -6.64 40.88
C GLU A 108 43.54 -6.27 41.08
N TRP A 109 44.09 -5.43 40.19
CA TRP A 109 45.44 -4.92 40.31
C TRP A 109 45.63 -4.08 41.58
N TYR A 110 44.68 -3.18 41.88
CA TYR A 110 44.68 -2.36 43.09
C TYR A 110 44.65 -3.24 44.34
N LYS A 111 43.77 -4.24 44.41
CA LYS A 111 43.71 -5.20 45.52
C LYS A 111 45.03 -5.96 45.68
N ARG A 112 45.60 -6.48 44.59
CA ARG A 112 46.88 -7.20 44.61
C ARG A 112 48.02 -6.33 45.11
N THR A 113 48.08 -5.08 44.65
CA THR A 113 49.19 -4.17 44.93
C THR A 113 49.08 -3.56 46.31
N TYR A 114 47.91 -3.04 46.68
CA TYR A 114 47.78 -2.23 47.89
C TYR A 114 47.17 -3.01 49.07
N GLU A 115 46.24 -3.93 48.89
CA GLU A 115 45.72 -4.68 50.04
C GLU A 115 46.74 -5.70 50.54
N LYS A 116 47.34 -6.48 49.64
CA LYS A 116 48.32 -7.52 50.01
C LYS A 116 49.70 -6.98 50.38
N ARG A 117 50.18 -5.91 49.73
CA ARG A 117 51.50 -5.31 50.02
C ARG A 117 51.43 -4.05 50.89
N SER A 118 50.26 -3.66 51.40
CA SER A 118 50.19 -2.62 52.44
C SER A 118 50.96 -3.06 53.67
N LEU A 119 51.42 -2.08 54.46
CA LEU A 119 52.02 -2.31 55.78
C LEU A 119 51.15 -3.22 56.65
N TRP A 120 49.83 -3.11 56.54
CA TRP A 120 48.89 -3.96 57.27
C TRP A 120 48.82 -5.39 56.70
N GLY A 121 48.83 -5.54 55.38
CA GLY A 121 48.90 -6.86 54.72
C GLY A 121 50.17 -7.62 55.10
N VAL A 122 51.32 -6.95 55.04
CA VAL A 122 52.63 -7.53 55.40
C VAL A 122 52.71 -7.88 56.89
N MET A 123 52.17 -7.03 57.77
CA MET A 123 52.09 -7.32 59.21
C MET A 123 51.22 -8.56 59.50
N LYS A 124 50.05 -8.68 58.86
CA LYS A 124 49.18 -9.87 59.00
C LYS A 124 49.87 -11.14 58.52
N GLU A 125 50.54 -11.10 57.37
CA GLU A 125 51.23 -12.28 56.82
C GLU A 125 52.37 -12.74 57.72
N LYS A 126 53.13 -11.80 58.31
CA LYS A 126 54.17 -12.11 59.30
C LYS A 126 53.57 -12.67 60.60
N LEU A 127 52.47 -12.11 61.11
CA LEU A 127 51.77 -12.62 62.29
C LEU A 127 51.21 -14.03 62.08
N ALA A 128 50.64 -14.31 60.91
CA ALA A 128 50.10 -15.64 60.59
C ALA A 128 51.19 -16.71 60.50
N LYS A 129 52.36 -16.38 59.92
CA LYS A 129 53.51 -17.29 59.84
C LYS A 129 54.15 -17.60 61.21
N VAL A 130 53.99 -16.72 62.19
CA VAL A 130 54.50 -16.94 63.56
C VAL A 130 53.60 -17.89 64.37
N ASN A 131 52.30 -17.98 64.05
CA ASN A 131 51.33 -18.83 64.77
C ASN A 131 51.16 -20.25 64.19
N LEU A 132 51.85 -20.60 63.09
CA LEU A 132 51.85 -21.95 62.55
C LEU A 132 53.01 -22.74 63.16
N PRO A 133 52.75 -23.90 63.81
CA PRO A 133 53.83 -24.76 64.31
C PRO A 133 54.70 -25.25 63.14
N PRO A 134 56.01 -25.44 63.33
CA PRO A 134 56.89 -25.87 62.26
C PRO A 134 56.42 -27.23 61.73
N GLU A 135 56.20 -27.33 60.42
CA GLU A 135 55.99 -28.61 59.76
C GLU A 135 57.22 -29.49 60.04
N LYS A 136 56.96 -30.66 60.62
CA LYS A 136 58.01 -31.65 60.88
C LYS A 136 58.54 -32.15 59.53
N PRO A 137 59.87 -32.15 59.32
CA PRO A 137 60.45 -32.85 58.19
C PRO A 137 60.23 -34.37 58.35
N GLU A 138 59.92 -35.03 57.24
CA GLU A 138 59.73 -36.49 57.11
C GLU A 138 60.91 -37.31 57.65
#